data_AF-A0A2V2F0R3-F1
#
_entry.id   AF-A0A2V2F0R3-F1
#
_cell.length_a   1.000
_cell.length_b   1.000
_cell.length_c   1.000
_cell.angle_alpha   90.00
_cell.angle_beta   90.00
_cell.angle_gamma   90.00
#
_symmetry.space_group_name_H-M   'P 1'
#
loop_
_entity.id
_entity.type
_entity.pdbx_description
1 polymer ?
#
loop_
_entity_poly.entity_id
_entity_poly.type
_entity_poly.pdbx_seq_one_letter_code
_entity_poly.pdbx_strand_id
1 'polypeptide(L)'
;MAEKRDYYEVLGVDKNADASTIKKAYYKLAKQYHPDVNPGDKAAEQKFKEINEAYAVLSDADKKAKYDQYGHAAFENGGAGGGYGAGFEGFDFGDIFSSFFGGDGGSFSFGGSGFGGGGSRANAPMRGEDLRVRLTISFEEAVHGCKKEITYGRVQRCGDCGGSGAKKGTTAETCKKCGGSGQVRVQQRTAFGMMQSTRPCDVCRGTGKTIKDPCPNCNGKGYVKINKTIEIAIPAGIDDGQSLSIAGQGNEGRNGGPAGNLMVLISVKPHAVFEREGSDIYCEVPITYWEAALGGEIDIPTLEGKEKYTVPEGTQTGTTFTLRGRGIKRVNSTLRGNLYITVKVEVPRGLNAKQKDLLKELAESYGDKVESKRQTFFKKFSDLFK
;
A
#
# COMPACT_ATOMS: atom_id res chain seq x y z
N MET A 1 -36.10 -34.23 -2.79
CA MET A 1 -35.45 -32.94 -3.10
C MET A 1 -35.24 -32.26 -1.75
N ALA A 2 -34.01 -32.01 -1.34
CA ALA A 2 -33.76 -31.37 -0.06
C ALA A 2 -34.22 -29.91 -0.17
N GLU A 3 -35.26 -29.53 0.56
CA GLU A 3 -35.70 -28.14 0.63
C GLU A 3 -34.56 -27.29 1.20
N LYS A 4 -34.15 -26.25 0.46
CA LYS A 4 -33.15 -25.29 0.92
C LYS A 4 -33.67 -24.59 2.18
N ARG A 5 -32.77 -24.41 3.16
CA ARG A 5 -33.09 -23.77 4.45
C ARG A 5 -33.34 -22.28 4.24
N ASP A 6 -34.35 -21.74 4.94
CA ASP A 6 -34.70 -20.33 4.87
C ASP A 6 -33.49 -19.47 5.32
N TYR A 7 -33.12 -18.46 4.53
CA TYR A 7 -32.00 -17.56 4.83
C TYR A 7 -32.12 -16.86 6.19
N TYR A 8 -33.33 -16.60 6.68
CA TYR A 8 -33.54 -16.05 8.02
C TYR A 8 -33.17 -17.08 9.11
N GLU A 9 -33.46 -18.36 8.88
CA GLU A 9 -33.08 -19.45 9.78
C GLU A 9 -31.58 -19.74 9.74
N VAL A 10 -30.95 -19.62 8.56
CA VAL A 10 -29.50 -19.77 8.38
C VAL A 10 -28.74 -18.72 9.17
N LEU A 11 -29.21 -17.46 9.16
CA LEU A 11 -28.63 -16.37 9.95
C LEU A 11 -29.14 -16.33 11.41
N GLY A 12 -30.16 -17.11 11.75
CA GLY A 12 -30.74 -17.16 13.09
C GLY A 12 -31.42 -15.85 13.50
N VAL A 13 -32.07 -15.17 12.56
CA VAL A 13 -32.74 -13.87 12.76
C VAL A 13 -34.22 -13.95 12.37
N ASP A 14 -35.04 -13.07 12.94
CA ASP A 14 -36.46 -12.96 12.58
C ASP A 14 -36.64 -12.40 11.15
N LYS A 15 -37.74 -12.75 10.47
CA LYS A 15 -38.06 -12.25 9.13
C LYS A 15 -38.21 -10.72 9.08
N ASN A 16 -38.62 -10.11 10.20
CA ASN A 16 -38.73 -8.66 10.34
C ASN A 16 -37.43 -7.99 10.81
N ALA A 17 -36.31 -8.70 10.86
CA ALA A 17 -35.04 -8.13 11.29
C ALA A 17 -34.59 -6.97 10.37
N ASP A 18 -34.14 -5.90 11.01
CA ASP A 18 -33.55 -4.75 10.35
C ASP A 18 -32.14 -5.08 9.85
N ALA A 19 -31.65 -4.31 8.87
CA ALA A 19 -30.36 -4.55 8.24
C ALA A 19 -29.18 -4.58 9.24
N SER A 20 -29.30 -3.85 10.36
CA SER A 20 -28.27 -3.84 11.39
C SER A 20 -28.20 -5.16 12.18
N THR A 21 -29.37 -5.78 12.44
CA THR A 21 -29.47 -7.07 13.12
C THR A 21 -28.98 -8.21 12.22
N ILE A 22 -29.35 -8.19 10.94
CA ILE A 22 -28.88 -9.15 9.92
C ILE A 22 -27.34 -9.10 9.81
N LYS A 23 -26.77 -7.89 9.73
CA LYS A 23 -25.32 -7.68 9.67
C LYS A 23 -24.61 -8.20 10.92
N LYS A 24 -25.14 -7.93 12.12
CA LYS A 24 -24.56 -8.42 13.38
C LYS A 24 -24.57 -9.94 13.48
N ALA A 25 -25.68 -10.57 13.07
CA ALA A 25 -25.81 -12.02 13.06
C ALA A 25 -24.80 -12.67 12.08
N TYR A 26 -24.65 -12.10 10.88
CA TYR A 26 -23.65 -12.52 9.91
C TYR A 26 -22.24 -12.48 10.48
N TYR A 27 -21.78 -11.36 11.06
CA TYR A 27 -20.41 -11.28 11.60
C TYR A 27 -20.15 -12.27 12.73
N LYS A 28 -21.16 -12.53 13.58
CA LYS A 28 -21.06 -13.51 14.67
C LYS A 28 -20.87 -14.93 14.11
N LEU A 29 -21.68 -15.31 13.14
CA LEU A 29 -21.64 -16.64 12.53
C LEU A 29 -20.42 -16.82 11.60
N ALA A 30 -20.07 -15.80 10.83
CA ALA A 30 -18.90 -15.80 9.96
C ALA A 30 -17.59 -15.96 10.75
N LYS A 31 -17.48 -15.34 11.94
CA LYS A 31 -16.33 -15.54 12.83
C LYS A 31 -16.32 -16.95 13.44
N GLN A 32 -17.49 -17.49 13.77
CA GLN A 32 -17.63 -18.81 14.39
C GLN A 32 -17.31 -19.94 13.41
N TYR A 33 -17.67 -19.80 12.14
CA TYR A 33 -17.50 -20.81 11.09
C TYR A 33 -16.40 -20.46 10.08
N HIS A 34 -15.53 -19.49 10.40
CA HIS A 34 -14.44 -19.10 9.51
C HIS A 34 -13.47 -20.27 9.26
N PRO A 35 -12.99 -20.48 8.02
CA PRO A 35 -12.02 -21.53 7.70
C PRO A 35 -10.74 -21.46 8.57
N ASP A 36 -10.25 -20.26 8.86
CA ASP A 36 -9.05 -20.08 9.70
C ASP A 36 -9.26 -20.51 11.16
N VAL A 37 -10.50 -20.44 11.67
CA VAL A 37 -10.83 -20.84 13.05
C VAL A 37 -11.21 -22.31 13.13
N ASN A 38 -11.66 -22.90 12.01
CA ASN A 38 -12.05 -24.31 11.90
C ASN A 38 -11.36 -25.00 10.71
N PRO A 39 -10.01 -25.13 10.73
CA PRO A 39 -9.27 -25.69 9.60
C PRO A 39 -9.61 -27.19 9.42
N GLY A 40 -10.04 -27.55 8.21
CA GLY A 40 -10.32 -28.94 7.81
C GLY A 40 -11.71 -29.48 8.17
N ASP A 41 -12.57 -28.69 8.81
CA ASP A 41 -13.95 -29.09 9.10
C ASP A 41 -14.90 -28.79 7.91
N LYS A 42 -15.25 -29.85 7.17
CA LYS A 42 -16.16 -29.77 6.01
C LYS A 42 -17.58 -29.30 6.38
N ALA A 43 -18.03 -29.56 7.60
CA ALA A 43 -19.35 -29.12 8.05
C ALA A 43 -19.37 -27.62 8.38
N ALA A 44 -18.28 -27.09 8.94
CA ALA A 44 -18.10 -25.66 9.16
C ALA A 44 -18.01 -24.90 7.83
N GLU A 45 -17.31 -25.45 6.84
CA GLU A 45 -17.20 -24.86 5.50
C GLU A 45 -18.55 -24.79 4.78
N GLN A 46 -19.37 -25.85 4.86
CA GLN A 46 -20.72 -25.86 4.28
C GLN A 46 -21.63 -24.82 4.95
N LYS A 47 -21.61 -24.74 6.28
CA LYS A 47 -22.36 -23.71 7.02
C LYS A 47 -21.89 -22.30 6.67
N PHE A 48 -20.59 -22.10 6.53
CA PHE A 48 -20.03 -20.80 6.13
C PHE A 48 -20.49 -20.38 4.73
N LYS A 49 -20.59 -21.33 3.78
CA LYS A 49 -21.16 -21.09 2.45
C LYS A 49 -22.63 -20.68 2.52
N GLU A 50 -23.45 -21.41 3.29
CA GLU A 50 -24.87 -21.07 3.51
C GLU A 50 -25.05 -19.68 4.14
N ILE A 51 -24.23 -19.33 5.15
CA ILE A 51 -24.26 -18.02 5.83
C ILE A 51 -23.94 -16.87 4.86
N ASN A 52 -22.96 -17.07 3.97
CA ASN A 52 -22.58 -16.08 2.98
C ASN A 52 -23.67 -15.89 1.92
N GLU A 53 -24.31 -16.97 1.47
CA GLU A 53 -25.44 -16.93 0.54
C GLU A 53 -26.63 -16.17 1.14
N ALA A 54 -27.00 -16.51 2.38
CA ALA A 54 -28.07 -15.84 3.11
C ALA A 54 -27.81 -14.34 3.28
N TYR A 55 -26.59 -13.95 3.65
CA TYR A 55 -26.24 -12.55 3.80
C TYR A 55 -26.21 -11.79 2.46
N ALA A 56 -25.77 -12.43 1.37
CA ALA A 56 -25.74 -11.81 0.04
C ALA A 56 -27.13 -11.45 -0.50
N VAL A 57 -28.17 -12.16 -0.04
CA VAL A 57 -29.58 -11.91 -0.39
C VAL A 57 -30.22 -10.94 0.62
N LEU A 58 -30.05 -11.16 1.92
CA LEU A 58 -30.74 -10.39 2.97
C LEU A 58 -30.11 -9.03 3.29
N SER A 59 -28.86 -8.78 2.90
CA SER A 59 -28.19 -7.48 3.12
C SER A 59 -28.57 -6.38 2.12
N ASP A 60 -29.13 -6.76 0.98
CA ASP A 60 -29.55 -5.85 -0.09
C ASP A 60 -31.08 -5.70 -0.09
N ALA A 61 -31.58 -4.47 -0.06
CA ALA A 61 -33.01 -4.20 0.09
C ALA A 61 -33.85 -4.75 -1.07
N ASP A 62 -33.33 -4.71 -2.30
CA ASP A 62 -34.05 -5.17 -3.50
C ASP A 62 -34.06 -6.71 -3.57
N LYS A 63 -32.94 -7.35 -3.19
CA LYS A 63 -32.86 -8.82 -3.13
C LYS A 63 -33.67 -9.40 -1.97
N LYS A 64 -33.65 -8.74 -0.81
CA LYS A 64 -34.47 -9.09 0.35
C LYS A 64 -35.95 -9.03 -0.01
N ALA A 65 -36.41 -7.95 -0.65
CA ALA A 65 -37.80 -7.81 -1.08
C ALA A 65 -38.23 -8.93 -2.06
N LYS A 66 -37.35 -9.32 -2.99
CA LYS A 66 -37.63 -10.44 -3.92
C LYS A 66 -37.68 -11.80 -3.20
N TYR A 67 -36.77 -12.02 -2.26
CA TYR A 67 -36.76 -13.23 -1.45
C TYR A 67 -38.00 -13.32 -0.55
N ASP A 68 -38.43 -12.22 0.05
CA ASP A 68 -39.63 -12.16 0.88
C ASP A 68 -40.92 -12.42 0.08
N GLN A 69 -40.93 -12.09 -1.22
CA GLN A 69 -42.09 -12.28 -2.10
C GLN A 69 -42.17 -13.67 -2.75
N TYR A 70 -41.03 -14.27 -3.10
CA TYR A 70 -41.00 -15.49 -3.93
C TYR A 70 -40.13 -16.62 -3.34
N GLY A 71 -39.54 -16.43 -2.16
CA GLY A 71 -38.65 -17.40 -1.52
C GLY A 71 -37.42 -17.72 -2.37
N HIS A 72 -36.86 -18.92 -2.21
CA HIS A 72 -35.69 -19.37 -3.00
C HIS A 72 -35.99 -19.46 -4.52
N ALA A 73 -37.26 -19.58 -4.92
CA ALA A 73 -37.65 -19.64 -6.33
C ALA A 73 -37.38 -18.34 -7.12
N ALA A 74 -37.24 -17.20 -6.44
CA ALA A 74 -36.78 -15.93 -7.04
C ALA A 74 -35.42 -16.04 -7.74
N PHE A 75 -34.60 -17.02 -7.34
CA PHE A 75 -33.21 -17.15 -7.75
C PHE A 75 -32.89 -18.49 -8.43
N GLU A 76 -33.88 -19.40 -8.57
CA GLU A 76 -33.71 -20.71 -9.21
C GLU A 76 -34.17 -20.75 -10.68
N ASN A 77 -35.16 -19.94 -11.07
CA ASN A 77 -35.61 -19.86 -12.46
C ASN A 77 -35.00 -18.66 -13.17
N GLY A 78 -33.89 -18.89 -13.85
CA GLY A 78 -33.34 -17.98 -14.85
C GLY A 78 -34.29 -17.87 -16.05
N GLY A 79 -35.37 -17.09 -15.93
CA GLY A 79 -36.15 -16.66 -17.09
C GLY A 79 -37.64 -16.50 -16.86
N ALA A 80 -38.08 -15.29 -16.50
CA ALA A 80 -39.20 -14.58 -17.13
C ALA A 80 -39.40 -13.22 -16.45
N GLY A 81 -38.74 -12.16 -16.98
CA GLY A 81 -39.05 -10.78 -16.64
C GLY A 81 -37.83 -9.87 -16.43
N GLY A 82 -37.20 -9.45 -17.52
CA GLY A 82 -36.46 -8.17 -17.59
C GLY A 82 -35.18 -8.01 -16.74
N GLY A 83 -34.03 -8.07 -17.41
CA GLY A 83 -32.80 -7.37 -16.99
C GLY A 83 -31.86 -8.19 -16.09
N TYR A 84 -30.65 -8.42 -16.61
CA TYR A 84 -29.54 -9.19 -16.02
C TYR A 84 -29.74 -10.71 -16.06
N GLY A 85 -29.32 -11.30 -17.18
CA GLY A 85 -29.23 -12.74 -17.32
C GLY A 85 -28.54 -13.08 -18.63
N ALA A 86 -27.22 -13.18 -18.60
CA ALA A 86 -26.46 -13.90 -19.61
C ALA A 86 -25.59 -14.92 -18.89
N GLY A 87 -26.12 -16.15 -18.79
CA GLY A 87 -25.36 -17.40 -18.80
C GLY A 87 -24.65 -17.78 -17.52
N PHE A 88 -25.41 -18.27 -16.53
CA PHE A 88 -24.88 -19.14 -15.47
C PHE A 88 -25.35 -20.59 -15.70
N GLU A 89 -25.19 -21.06 -16.94
CA GLU A 89 -25.39 -22.45 -17.31
C GLU A 89 -24.05 -22.94 -17.86
N GLY A 90 -23.36 -23.76 -17.07
CA GLY A 90 -22.06 -24.34 -17.40
C GLY A 90 -20.85 -23.81 -16.61
N PHE A 91 -21.04 -22.86 -15.68
CA PHE A 91 -19.96 -22.41 -14.80
C PHE A 91 -20.01 -23.16 -13.47
N ASP A 92 -19.06 -24.09 -13.31
CA ASP A 92 -18.74 -24.70 -12.03
C ASP A 92 -18.40 -23.59 -11.03
N PHE A 93 -19.18 -23.45 -9.96
CA PHE A 93 -18.96 -22.43 -8.93
C PHE A 93 -17.60 -22.58 -8.23
N GLY A 94 -16.91 -23.72 -8.41
CA GLY A 94 -15.49 -23.87 -8.07
C GLY A 94 -14.57 -22.91 -8.83
N ASP A 95 -14.89 -22.57 -10.09
CA ASP A 95 -14.07 -21.70 -10.93
C ASP A 95 -14.36 -20.21 -10.74
N ILE A 96 -15.57 -19.87 -10.27
CA ILE A 96 -15.84 -18.52 -9.76
C ILE A 96 -15.19 -18.30 -8.40
N PHE A 97 -14.99 -19.35 -7.59
CA PHE A 97 -14.25 -19.24 -6.35
C PHE A 97 -12.72 -19.21 -6.57
N SER A 98 -12.18 -19.87 -7.59
CA SER A 98 -10.76 -19.74 -7.95
C SER A 98 -10.44 -18.35 -8.53
N SER A 99 -11.33 -17.79 -9.36
CA SER A 99 -11.18 -16.43 -9.90
C SER A 99 -11.54 -15.31 -8.92
N PHE A 100 -12.31 -15.62 -7.86
CA PHE A 100 -12.64 -14.68 -6.78
C PHE A 100 -11.74 -14.82 -5.54
N PHE A 101 -11.10 -15.98 -5.31
CA PHE A 101 -10.35 -16.27 -4.07
C PHE A 101 -9.07 -17.14 -4.21
N GLY A 102 -8.67 -17.61 -5.40
CA GLY A 102 -7.60 -18.61 -5.53
C GLY A 102 -6.53 -18.31 -6.57
N GLY A 103 -5.65 -17.35 -6.26
CA GLY A 103 -4.43 -17.07 -7.04
C GLY A 103 -3.48 -16.13 -6.29
N ASP A 104 -2.84 -16.66 -5.25
CA ASP A 104 -1.70 -16.13 -4.49
C ASP A 104 -1.73 -14.65 -4.04
N GLY A 105 -2.11 -14.46 -2.77
CA GLY A 105 -1.44 -13.52 -1.86
C GLY A 105 -1.57 -12.03 -2.17
N GLY A 106 -2.70 -11.42 -1.83
CA GLY A 106 -2.74 -9.99 -1.53
C GLY A 106 -4.04 -9.26 -1.82
N SER A 107 -4.56 -8.60 -0.79
CA SER A 107 -5.51 -7.47 -0.83
C SER A 107 -7.00 -7.81 -0.89
N PHE A 108 -7.62 -7.70 0.29
CA PHE A 108 -9.04 -7.39 0.45
C PHE A 108 -9.39 -6.13 -0.37
N SER A 109 -10.07 -6.32 -1.51
CA SER A 109 -10.74 -5.22 -2.22
C SER A 109 -12.24 -5.45 -2.26
N PHE A 110 -12.86 -5.36 -1.08
CA PHE A 110 -14.28 -5.02 -0.96
C PHE A 110 -14.42 -3.52 -1.28
N GLY A 111 -14.54 -3.18 -2.56
CA GLY A 111 -14.55 -1.77 -2.97
C GLY A 111 -14.96 -1.55 -4.42
N GLY A 112 -16.27 -1.57 -4.67
CA GLY A 112 -16.87 -0.79 -5.76
C GLY A 112 -17.07 -1.51 -7.08
N SER A 113 -18.22 -2.19 -7.21
CA SER A 113 -18.94 -2.34 -8.48
C SER A 113 -20.40 -2.70 -8.19
N GLY A 114 -21.06 -1.85 -7.40
CA GLY A 114 -22.50 -1.90 -7.17
C GLY A 114 -23.19 -0.79 -7.97
N PHE A 115 -24.05 -1.18 -8.89
CA PHE A 115 -25.26 -0.47 -9.35
C PHE A 115 -25.34 1.03 -9.03
N GLY A 116 -24.69 1.84 -9.86
CA GLY A 116 -24.99 3.24 -10.02
C GLY A 116 -25.17 3.50 -11.51
N GLY A 117 -26.42 3.62 -11.96
CA GLY A 117 -26.80 4.06 -13.29
C GLY A 117 -26.45 5.54 -13.52
N GLY A 118 -25.20 5.92 -13.33
CA GLY A 118 -24.65 7.15 -13.86
C GLY A 118 -24.14 6.85 -15.26
N GLY A 119 -24.93 7.15 -16.29
CA GLY A 119 -24.40 7.16 -17.65
C GLY A 119 -23.13 7.99 -17.64
N SER A 120 -21.97 7.33 -17.81
CA SER A 120 -20.69 8.00 -17.95
C SER A 120 -20.82 8.91 -19.16
N ARG A 121 -21.17 10.18 -18.93
CA ARG A 121 -21.10 11.20 -19.95
C ARG A 121 -19.63 11.18 -20.36
N ALA A 122 -19.32 10.71 -21.56
CA ALA A 122 -17.96 10.63 -22.08
C ALA A 122 -17.22 11.99 -22.00
N ASN A 123 -17.98 13.08 -21.88
CA ASN A 123 -17.52 14.45 -21.71
C ASN A 123 -17.65 15.04 -20.28
N ALA A 124 -17.86 14.23 -19.24
CA ALA A 124 -17.83 14.71 -17.86
C ALA A 124 -16.42 15.17 -17.45
N PRO A 125 -16.30 16.14 -16.51
CA PRO A 125 -15.03 16.47 -15.89
C PRO A 125 -14.42 15.23 -15.24
N MET A 126 -13.21 14.86 -15.67
CA MET A 126 -12.47 13.72 -15.10
C MET A 126 -11.17 14.22 -14.50
N ARG A 127 -10.91 13.83 -13.26
CA ARG A 127 -9.65 14.12 -12.60
C ARG A 127 -8.49 13.48 -13.37
N GLY A 128 -7.38 14.21 -13.46
CA GLY A 128 -6.16 13.71 -14.09
C GLY A 128 -5.46 12.64 -13.25
N GLU A 129 -4.65 11.84 -13.92
CA GLU A 129 -3.91 10.75 -13.28
C GLU A 129 -2.85 11.27 -12.31
N ASP A 130 -2.66 10.55 -11.21
CA ASP A 130 -1.59 10.83 -10.27
C ASP A 130 -0.25 10.35 -10.85
N LEU A 131 0.81 11.13 -10.63
CA LEU A 131 2.17 10.80 -11.06
C LEU A 131 2.95 10.26 -9.87
N ARG A 132 3.89 9.33 -10.13
CA ARG A 132 4.80 8.79 -9.11
C ARG A 132 6.23 9.03 -9.53
N VAL A 133 7.03 9.61 -8.64
CA VAL A 133 8.46 9.85 -8.84
C VAL A 133 9.21 9.32 -7.63
N ARG A 134 10.35 8.68 -7.86
CA ARG A 134 11.26 8.27 -6.78
C ARG A 134 12.32 9.34 -6.59
N LEU A 135 12.49 9.82 -5.36
CA LEU A 135 13.52 10.75 -4.98
C LEU A 135 14.47 10.08 -3.99
N THR A 136 15.72 9.92 -4.39
CA THR A 136 16.76 9.36 -3.52
C THR A 136 17.45 10.46 -2.74
N ILE A 137 17.53 10.29 -1.41
CA ILE A 137 18.18 11.23 -0.48
C ILE A 137 19.23 10.51 0.36
N SER A 138 20.19 11.27 0.88
CA SER A 138 21.14 10.73 1.87
C SER A 138 20.45 10.52 3.22
N PHE A 139 21.07 9.71 4.07
CA PHE A 139 20.62 9.52 5.44
C PHE A 139 20.56 10.84 6.21
N GLU A 140 21.60 11.66 6.12
CA GLU A 140 21.69 12.98 6.77
C GLU A 140 20.57 13.92 6.31
N GLU A 141 20.28 13.97 5.00
CA GLU A 141 19.18 14.75 4.44
C GLU A 141 17.82 14.29 4.98
N ALA A 142 17.64 12.99 5.20
CA ALA A 142 16.43 12.43 5.80
C ALA A 142 16.30 12.81 7.28
N VAL A 143 17.40 12.84 8.02
CA VAL A 143 17.43 13.21 9.44
C VAL A 143 17.14 14.70 9.65
N HIS A 144 17.86 15.58 8.95
CA HIS A 144 17.76 17.03 9.17
C HIS A 144 16.61 17.68 8.39
N GLY A 145 16.08 17.01 7.38
CA GLY A 145 15.19 17.60 6.40
C GLY A 145 15.96 18.44 5.38
N CYS A 146 15.45 18.52 4.17
CA CYS A 146 16.10 19.27 3.10
C CYS A 146 15.06 19.78 2.11
N LYS A 147 15.48 20.72 1.26
CA LYS A 147 14.70 21.12 0.09
C LYS A 147 15.38 20.57 -1.15
N LYS A 148 14.63 19.88 -2.01
CA LYS A 148 15.14 19.34 -3.27
C LYS A 148 14.26 19.74 -4.43
N GLU A 149 14.91 20.08 -5.54
CA GLU A 149 14.24 20.25 -6.81
C GLU A 149 14.11 18.90 -7.51
N ILE A 150 12.91 18.62 -8.03
CA ILE A 150 12.67 17.48 -8.89
C ILE A 150 12.11 17.94 -10.23
N THR A 151 12.59 17.33 -11.29
CA THR A 151 12.08 17.53 -12.64
C THR A 151 11.34 16.27 -13.07
N TYR A 152 10.07 16.43 -13.46
CA TYR A 152 9.22 15.32 -13.89
C TYR A 152 8.35 15.72 -15.08
N GLY A 153 8.02 14.73 -15.90
CA GLY A 153 7.12 14.91 -17.03
C GLY A 153 5.66 14.86 -16.59
N ARG A 154 4.86 15.87 -16.96
CA ARG A 154 3.39 15.85 -16.80
C ARG A 154 2.68 16.21 -18.09
N VAL A 155 1.46 15.71 -18.23
CA VAL A 155 0.53 16.19 -19.23
C VAL A 155 -0.10 17.48 -18.72
N GLN A 156 0.04 18.58 -19.46
CA GLN A 156 -0.60 19.86 -19.17
C GLN A 156 -1.54 20.26 -20.31
N ARG A 157 -2.58 21.03 -19.99
CA ARG A 157 -3.35 21.76 -21.00
C ARG A 157 -2.40 22.59 -21.87
N CYS A 158 -2.56 22.50 -23.18
CA CYS A 158 -1.77 23.28 -24.12
C CYS A 158 -2.01 24.78 -23.86
N GLY A 159 -0.95 25.49 -23.47
CA GLY A 159 -1.01 26.93 -23.19
C GLY A 159 -1.41 27.76 -24.41
N ASP A 160 -1.12 27.27 -25.62
CA ASP A 160 -1.46 28.00 -26.84
C ASP A 160 -2.96 27.99 -27.15
N CYS A 161 -3.64 26.86 -26.95
CA CYS A 161 -5.06 26.76 -27.26
C CYS A 161 -5.96 26.75 -26.01
N GLY A 162 -5.39 26.85 -24.80
CA GLY A 162 -6.12 26.76 -23.53
C GLY A 162 -6.84 25.42 -23.33
N GLY A 163 -6.39 24.35 -24.01
CA GLY A 163 -7.07 23.05 -24.01
C GLY A 163 -8.18 22.86 -25.06
N SER A 164 -8.49 23.87 -25.88
CA SER A 164 -9.52 23.74 -26.93
C SER A 164 -9.14 22.84 -28.10
N GLY A 165 -7.83 22.62 -28.32
CA GLY A 165 -7.30 21.91 -29.48
C GLY A 165 -7.32 22.72 -30.79
N ALA A 166 -7.94 23.90 -30.80
CA ALA A 166 -8.02 24.77 -31.98
C ALA A 166 -6.88 25.81 -32.00
N LYS A 167 -6.51 26.28 -33.19
CA LYS A 167 -5.51 27.35 -33.37
C LYS A 167 -5.99 28.63 -32.67
N LYS A 168 -5.07 29.43 -32.11
CA LYS A 168 -5.40 30.75 -31.50
C LYS A 168 -6.23 31.60 -32.46
N GLY A 169 -7.36 32.12 -31.98
CA GLY A 169 -8.31 32.91 -32.78
C GLY A 169 -9.39 32.08 -33.51
N THR A 170 -9.27 30.75 -33.54
CA THR A 170 -10.30 29.84 -34.06
C THR A 170 -10.98 29.11 -32.91
N THR A 171 -12.25 28.76 -33.09
CA THR A 171 -13.04 28.06 -32.07
C THR A 171 -13.38 26.64 -32.51
N ALA A 172 -13.42 25.73 -31.55
CA ALA A 172 -13.88 24.38 -31.80
C ALA A 172 -15.42 24.39 -31.91
N GLU A 173 -15.95 23.96 -33.05
CA GLU A 173 -17.39 23.92 -33.29
C GLU A 173 -18.00 22.65 -32.67
N THR A 174 -19.22 22.76 -32.14
CA THR A 174 -19.96 21.59 -31.66
C THR A 174 -20.21 20.61 -32.80
N CYS A 175 -19.89 19.34 -32.60
CA CYS A 175 -20.06 18.34 -33.65
C CYS A 175 -21.55 18.16 -33.99
N LYS A 176 -21.93 18.53 -35.21
CA LYS A 176 -23.32 18.47 -35.69
C LYS A 176 -23.92 17.07 -35.68
N LYS A 177 -23.11 16.03 -35.89
CA LYS A 177 -23.57 14.63 -35.94
C LYS A 177 -23.96 14.06 -34.57
N CYS A 178 -23.27 14.47 -33.51
CA CYS A 178 -23.55 13.99 -32.14
C CYS A 178 -24.14 15.06 -31.22
N GLY A 179 -24.33 16.30 -31.70
CA GLY A 179 -24.82 17.42 -30.89
C GLY A 179 -23.92 17.75 -29.70
N GLY A 180 -22.62 17.49 -29.78
CA GLY A 180 -21.69 17.71 -28.67
C GLY A 180 -21.55 16.57 -27.67
N SER A 181 -22.35 15.51 -27.80
CA SER A 181 -22.33 14.38 -26.85
C SER A 181 -21.13 13.44 -27.03
N GLY A 182 -20.41 13.52 -28.15
CA GLY A 182 -19.28 12.64 -28.47
C GLY A 182 -19.67 11.20 -28.83
N GLN A 183 -20.94 10.84 -28.70
CA GLN A 183 -21.46 9.51 -28.95
C GLN A 183 -22.70 9.56 -29.85
N VAL A 184 -22.94 8.51 -30.62
CA VAL A 184 -24.13 8.35 -31.46
C VAL A 184 -24.84 7.07 -31.06
N ARG A 185 -26.17 7.12 -30.96
CA ARG A 185 -27.00 5.95 -30.69
C ARG A 185 -27.27 5.22 -32.00
N VAL A 186 -26.87 3.96 -32.07
CA VAL A 186 -27.12 3.08 -33.21
C VAL A 186 -28.17 2.06 -32.78
N GLN A 187 -29.36 2.18 -33.36
CA GLN A 187 -30.42 1.19 -33.21
C GLN A 187 -30.24 0.13 -34.29
N GLN A 188 -30.00 -1.10 -33.88
CA GLN A 188 -29.91 -2.25 -34.77
C GLN A 188 -31.07 -3.19 -34.48
N ARG A 189 -31.83 -3.53 -35.52
CA ARG A 189 -32.92 -4.50 -35.41
C ARG A 189 -32.32 -5.90 -35.38
N THR A 190 -32.55 -6.63 -34.31
CA THR A 190 -32.13 -8.02 -34.14
C THR A 190 -33.36 -8.92 -34.13
N ALA A 191 -33.16 -10.24 -34.24
CA ALA A 191 -34.24 -11.23 -34.21
C ALA A 191 -35.09 -11.16 -32.91
N PHE A 192 -34.54 -10.57 -31.84
CA PHE A 192 -35.17 -10.42 -30.53
C PHE A 192 -35.70 -9.01 -30.23
N GLY A 193 -35.72 -8.08 -31.22
CA GLY A 193 -36.25 -6.73 -31.07
C GLY A 193 -35.30 -5.62 -31.52
N MET A 194 -35.52 -4.39 -31.04
CA MET A 194 -34.62 -3.26 -31.32
C MET A 194 -33.52 -3.18 -30.25
N MET A 195 -32.28 -3.51 -30.61
CA MET A 195 -31.12 -3.34 -29.74
C MET A 195 -30.52 -1.95 -29.97
N GLN A 196 -30.53 -1.10 -28.95
CA GLN A 196 -29.88 0.21 -29.02
C GLN A 196 -28.48 0.12 -28.39
N SER A 197 -27.46 0.39 -29.20
CA SER A 197 -26.07 0.48 -28.73
C SER A 197 -25.55 1.91 -28.90
N THR A 198 -24.64 2.32 -28.04
CA THR A 198 -23.99 3.64 -28.13
C THR A 198 -22.58 3.44 -28.67
N ARG A 199 -22.23 4.16 -29.75
CA ARG A 199 -20.90 4.13 -30.35
C ARG A 199 -20.25 5.51 -30.28
N PRO A 200 -18.91 5.62 -30.18
CA PRO A 200 -18.24 6.91 -30.31
C PRO A 200 -18.57 7.52 -31.67
N CYS A 201 -18.83 8.83 -31.71
CA CYS A 201 -19.09 9.54 -32.95
C CYS A 201 -17.86 9.44 -33.86
N ASP A 202 -18.05 9.03 -35.11
CA ASP A 202 -17.02 8.89 -36.14
C ASP A 202 -16.41 10.24 -36.56
N VAL A 203 -17.20 11.31 -36.56
CA VAL A 203 -16.75 12.66 -36.96
C VAL A 203 -15.86 13.30 -35.90
N CYS A 204 -16.26 13.31 -34.63
CA CYS A 204 -15.50 13.96 -33.56
C CYS A 204 -14.67 12.98 -32.71
N ARG A 205 -14.73 11.69 -33.02
CA ARG A 205 -13.99 10.60 -32.33
C ARG A 205 -14.14 10.64 -30.81
N GLY A 206 -15.35 10.93 -30.32
CA GLY A 206 -15.63 10.98 -28.88
C GLY A 206 -15.50 12.36 -28.22
N THR A 207 -14.86 13.35 -28.86
CA THR A 207 -14.58 14.66 -28.23
C THR A 207 -15.82 15.58 -28.14
N GLY A 208 -16.83 15.32 -28.96
CA GLY A 208 -18.01 16.19 -29.09
C GLY A 208 -17.76 17.48 -29.88
N LYS A 209 -16.51 17.74 -30.29
CA LYS A 209 -16.13 18.97 -31.01
C LYS A 209 -15.46 18.64 -32.34
N THR A 210 -15.63 19.52 -33.31
CA THR A 210 -14.99 19.44 -34.63
C THR A 210 -14.03 20.62 -34.74
N ILE A 211 -12.76 20.32 -34.97
CA ILE A 211 -11.70 21.32 -35.07
C ILE A 211 -11.32 21.44 -36.54
N LYS A 212 -11.61 22.59 -37.16
CA LYS A 212 -11.22 22.89 -38.54
C LYS A 212 -9.72 23.18 -38.64
N ASP A 213 -9.23 24.04 -37.75
CA ASP A 213 -7.82 24.44 -37.67
C ASP A 213 -7.18 23.90 -36.38
N PRO A 214 -6.49 22.74 -36.43
CA PRO A 214 -5.86 22.18 -35.25
C PRO A 214 -4.72 23.06 -34.76
N CYS A 215 -4.58 23.15 -33.44
CA CYS A 215 -3.45 23.83 -32.81
C CYS A 215 -2.14 23.11 -33.20
N PRO A 216 -1.11 23.83 -33.70
CA PRO A 216 0.14 23.22 -34.14
C PRO A 216 0.97 22.62 -32.99
N ASN A 217 0.83 23.15 -31.76
CA ASN A 217 1.59 22.68 -30.61
C ASN A 217 1.05 21.35 -30.05
N CYS A 218 -0.27 21.17 -30.03
CA CYS A 218 -0.90 19.94 -29.51
C CYS A 218 -1.51 19.03 -30.59
N ASN A 219 -1.40 19.40 -31.87
CA ASN A 219 -1.99 18.69 -33.01
C ASN A 219 -3.47 18.32 -32.81
N GLY A 220 -4.26 19.28 -32.30
CA GLY A 220 -5.69 19.08 -32.04
C GLY A 220 -6.05 18.36 -30.73
N LYS A 221 -5.06 17.87 -29.97
CA LYS A 221 -5.33 17.08 -28.74
C LYS A 221 -5.74 17.92 -27.54
N GLY A 222 -5.39 19.21 -27.51
CA GLY A 222 -5.61 20.10 -26.37
C GLY A 222 -4.63 19.94 -25.20
N TYR A 223 -3.76 18.93 -25.24
CA TYR A 223 -2.79 18.62 -24.19
C TYR A 223 -1.40 18.40 -24.76
N VAL A 224 -0.38 18.77 -23.98
CA VAL A 224 1.04 18.61 -24.30
C VAL A 224 1.77 17.98 -23.11
N LYS A 225 2.81 17.19 -23.40
CA LYS A 225 3.72 16.71 -22.36
C LYS A 225 4.79 17.77 -22.14
N ILE A 226 4.98 18.17 -20.89
CA ILE A 226 6.02 19.12 -20.49
C ILE A 226 6.83 18.56 -19.33
N ASN A 227 8.08 18.97 -19.22
CA ASN A 227 8.87 18.76 -18.01
C ASN A 227 8.64 19.94 -17.08
N LYS A 228 8.26 19.66 -15.85
CA LYS A 228 8.07 20.67 -14.80
C LYS A 228 9.07 20.41 -13.68
N THR A 229 9.74 21.47 -13.25
CA THR A 229 10.60 21.45 -12.07
C THR A 229 9.85 22.08 -10.91
N ILE A 230 9.86 21.41 -9.75
CA ILE A 230 9.29 21.93 -8.51
C ILE A 230 10.27 21.71 -7.36
N GLU A 231 10.31 22.65 -6.44
CA GLU A 231 11.00 22.51 -5.16
C GLU A 231 10.08 21.82 -4.15
N ILE A 232 10.61 20.81 -3.47
CA ILE A 232 9.89 20.04 -2.45
C ILE A 232 10.65 20.16 -1.14
N ALA A 233 9.94 20.59 -0.10
CA ALA A 233 10.44 20.52 1.27
C ALA A 233 10.19 19.11 1.83
N ILE A 234 11.27 18.39 2.08
CA ILE A 234 11.26 17.08 2.73
C ILE A 234 11.34 17.31 4.24
N PRO A 235 10.36 16.83 5.03
CA PRO A 235 10.37 17.02 6.47
C PRO A 235 11.51 16.23 7.12
N ALA A 236 12.08 16.81 8.18
CA ALA A 236 13.05 16.14 9.03
C ALA A 236 12.44 14.87 9.65
N GLY A 237 13.19 13.77 9.61
CA GLY A 237 12.77 12.48 10.15
C GLY A 237 11.98 11.60 9.20
N ILE A 238 11.87 11.95 7.92
CA ILE A 238 11.19 11.12 6.92
C ILE A 238 11.83 9.74 6.84
N ASP A 239 11.01 8.69 6.79
CA ASP A 239 11.50 7.31 6.74
C ASP A 239 11.65 6.80 5.29
N ASP A 240 12.43 5.73 5.12
CA ASP A 240 12.54 5.07 3.82
C ASP A 240 11.19 4.50 3.37
N GLY A 241 10.90 4.63 2.08
CA GLY A 241 9.64 4.16 1.49
C GLY A 241 8.42 5.05 1.78
N GLN A 242 8.56 6.14 2.55
CA GLN A 242 7.45 7.09 2.75
C GLN A 242 7.17 7.90 1.48
N SER A 243 5.89 8.22 1.24
CA SER A 243 5.45 9.00 0.09
C SER A 243 4.94 10.38 0.50
N LEU A 244 5.49 11.43 -0.12
CA LEU A 244 4.98 12.79 -0.02
C LEU A 244 3.98 13.07 -1.14
N SER A 245 2.81 13.61 -0.79
CA SER A 245 1.76 13.94 -1.76
C SER A 245 1.70 15.44 -2.02
N ILE A 246 1.87 15.83 -3.29
CA ILE A 246 1.79 17.23 -3.72
C ILE A 246 0.56 17.41 -4.60
N ALA A 247 -0.42 18.14 -4.07
CA ALA A 247 -1.71 18.32 -4.72
C ALA A 247 -1.61 19.09 -6.04
N GLY A 248 -2.35 18.63 -7.06
CA GLY A 248 -2.45 19.32 -8.36
C GLY A 248 -1.19 19.32 -9.24
N GLN A 249 -0.16 18.59 -8.81
CA GLN A 249 1.10 18.44 -9.55
C GLN A 249 1.15 17.19 -10.44
N GLY A 250 0.10 16.38 -10.46
CA GLY A 250 -0.03 15.25 -11.38
C GLY A 250 -0.42 15.67 -12.81
N ASN A 251 -0.95 14.71 -13.57
CA ASN A 251 -1.45 15.00 -14.91
C ASN A 251 -2.69 15.87 -14.86
N GLU A 252 -2.86 16.73 -15.87
CA GLU A 252 -4.02 17.59 -15.99
C GLU A 252 -5.31 16.78 -16.23
N GLY A 253 -6.42 17.22 -15.63
CA GLY A 253 -7.72 16.58 -15.81
C GLY A 253 -8.33 16.81 -17.20
N ARG A 254 -9.24 15.91 -17.57
CA ARG A 254 -10.01 15.99 -18.82
C ARG A 254 -11.31 16.76 -18.60
N ASN A 255 -11.76 17.47 -19.65
CA ASN A 255 -13.05 18.16 -19.68
C ASN A 255 -13.30 19.12 -18.49
N GLY A 256 -12.27 19.83 -18.05
CA GLY A 256 -12.37 20.75 -16.91
C GLY A 256 -12.19 20.09 -15.54
N GLY A 257 -11.89 18.79 -15.48
CA GLY A 257 -11.55 18.12 -14.22
C GLY A 257 -10.23 18.62 -13.63
N PRO A 258 -10.04 18.46 -12.30
CA PRO A 258 -8.83 18.89 -11.61
C PRO A 258 -7.62 18.03 -12.02
N ALA A 259 -6.42 18.57 -11.85
CA ALA A 259 -5.20 17.79 -12.00
C ALA A 259 -5.09 16.69 -10.93
N GLY A 260 -4.38 15.62 -11.27
CA GLY A 260 -3.95 14.62 -10.31
C GLY A 260 -2.89 15.17 -9.34
N ASN A 261 -2.39 14.31 -8.47
CA ASN A 261 -1.36 14.60 -7.50
C ASN A 261 -0.02 14.03 -7.94
N LEU A 262 1.07 14.60 -7.42
CA LEU A 262 2.40 14.01 -7.55
C LEU A 262 2.75 13.30 -6.25
N MET A 263 2.93 11.99 -6.32
CA MET A 263 3.43 11.14 -5.24
C MET A 263 4.95 11.04 -5.38
N VAL A 264 5.67 11.56 -4.40
CA VAL A 264 7.12 11.48 -4.34
C VAL A 264 7.49 10.42 -3.32
N LEU A 265 7.92 9.26 -3.82
CA LEU A 265 8.42 8.16 -3.01
C LEU A 265 9.86 8.46 -2.60
N ILE A 266 10.10 8.60 -1.30
CA ILE A 266 11.43 8.83 -0.76
C ILE A 266 12.16 7.50 -0.63
N SER A 267 13.41 7.49 -1.10
CA SER A 267 14.33 6.38 -0.90
C SER A 267 15.58 6.92 -0.21
N VAL A 268 15.85 6.45 1.00
CA VAL A 268 16.98 6.88 1.83
C VAL A 268 18.16 5.94 1.57
N LYS A 269 19.32 6.51 1.23
CA LYS A 269 20.54 5.72 1.08
C LYS A 269 20.98 5.15 2.44
N PRO A 270 21.40 3.88 2.50
CA PRO A 270 22.03 3.31 3.70
C PRO A 270 23.22 4.16 4.15
N HIS A 271 23.40 4.28 5.46
CA HIS A 271 24.55 4.96 6.05
C HIS A 271 25.61 3.93 6.45
N ALA A 272 26.89 4.31 6.41
CA ALA A 272 27.99 3.39 6.71
C ALA A 272 28.13 3.04 8.20
N VAL A 273 27.65 3.93 9.08
CA VAL A 273 27.81 3.83 10.54
C VAL A 273 26.49 3.61 11.28
N PHE A 274 25.38 4.06 10.68
CA PHE A 274 24.09 4.10 11.36
C PHE A 274 23.09 3.22 10.63
N GLU A 275 22.44 2.36 11.38
CA GLU A 275 21.25 1.65 10.97
C GLU A 275 20.04 2.29 11.65
N ARG A 276 18.94 2.44 10.93
CA ARG A 276 17.73 3.10 11.43
C ARG A 276 16.61 2.08 11.55
N GLU A 277 15.95 2.10 12.71
CA GLU A 277 14.69 1.41 12.93
C GLU A 277 13.65 2.41 13.45
N GLY A 278 12.76 2.87 12.57
CA GLY A 278 11.76 3.87 12.90
C GLY A 278 12.37 5.23 13.30
N SER A 279 12.36 5.55 14.59
CA SER A 279 12.97 6.78 15.14
C SER A 279 14.30 6.54 15.82
N ASP A 280 14.63 5.27 16.09
CA ASP A 280 15.82 4.87 16.80
C ASP A 280 16.93 4.56 15.80
N ILE A 281 18.17 4.79 16.22
CA ILE A 281 19.36 4.51 15.42
C ILE A 281 20.29 3.58 16.18
N TYR A 282 20.99 2.74 15.44
CA TYR A 282 21.90 1.73 15.94
C TYR A 282 23.26 1.97 15.31
N CYS A 283 24.31 1.91 16.11
CA CYS A 283 25.68 1.88 15.61
C CYS A 283 26.51 0.83 16.35
N GLU A 284 27.45 0.22 15.63
CA GLU A 284 28.50 -0.58 16.22
C GLU A 284 29.70 0.32 16.49
N VAL A 285 30.17 0.35 17.74
CA VAL A 285 31.39 1.08 18.11
C VAL A 285 32.46 0.07 18.48
N PRO A 286 33.55 -0.04 17.69
CA PRO A 286 34.69 -0.85 18.06
C PRO A 286 35.42 -0.19 19.22
N ILE A 287 35.67 -0.96 20.29
CA ILE A 287 36.52 -0.55 21.40
C ILE A 287 37.67 -1.53 21.57
N THR A 288 38.76 -1.05 22.12
CA THR A 288 39.93 -1.88 22.37
C THR A 288 39.73 -2.80 23.57
N TYR A 289 40.49 -3.90 23.62
CA TYR A 289 40.43 -4.83 24.74
C TYR A 289 40.69 -4.18 26.11
N TRP A 290 41.63 -3.23 26.19
CA TRP A 290 41.94 -2.55 27.45
C TRP A 290 40.85 -1.54 27.86
N GLU A 291 40.23 -0.82 26.92
CA GLU A 291 39.08 0.05 27.24
C GLU A 291 37.88 -0.77 27.73
N ALA A 292 37.65 -1.96 27.17
CA ALA A 292 36.61 -2.86 27.63
C ALA A 292 36.91 -3.41 29.03
N ALA A 293 38.17 -3.79 29.27
CA ALA A 293 38.60 -4.42 30.52
C ALA A 293 38.71 -3.42 31.68
N LEU A 294 39.32 -2.25 31.46
CA LEU A 294 39.63 -1.24 32.48
C LEU A 294 38.59 -0.12 32.55
N GLY A 295 37.68 -0.04 31.58
CA GLY A 295 36.86 1.14 31.34
C GLY A 295 37.66 2.25 30.65
N GLY A 296 36.95 3.30 30.22
CA GLY A 296 37.57 4.43 29.53
C GLY A 296 36.55 5.39 28.93
N GLU A 297 37.03 6.53 28.42
CA GLU A 297 36.22 7.44 27.59
C GLU A 297 36.41 7.11 26.11
N ILE A 298 35.30 6.94 25.40
CA ILE A 298 35.29 6.76 23.95
C ILE A 298 34.49 7.88 23.27
N ASP A 299 34.87 8.23 22.05
CA ASP A 299 34.12 9.16 21.21
C ASP A 299 33.07 8.42 20.40
N ILE A 300 31.80 8.75 20.63
CA ILE A 300 30.66 8.13 19.98
C ILE A 300 30.16 9.01 18.83
N PRO A 301 30.01 8.46 17.62
CA PRO A 301 29.37 9.19 16.53
C PRO A 301 27.88 9.34 16.81
N THR A 302 27.40 10.58 16.73
CA THR A 302 25.97 10.95 16.82
C THR A 302 25.57 11.69 15.55
N LEU A 303 24.27 11.95 15.38
CA LEU A 303 23.73 12.72 14.25
C LEU A 303 24.17 14.20 14.25
N GLU A 304 24.66 14.72 15.38
CA GLU A 304 25.03 16.14 15.57
C GLU A 304 26.55 16.34 15.71
N GLY A 305 27.34 15.26 15.65
CA GLY A 305 28.78 15.29 15.86
C GLY A 305 29.26 14.14 16.74
N LYS A 306 30.31 14.38 17.53
CA LYS A 306 30.87 13.39 18.46
C LYS A 306 30.46 13.72 19.89
N GLU A 307 30.06 12.70 20.64
CA GLU A 307 29.75 12.81 22.07
C GLU A 307 30.64 11.83 22.85
N LYS A 308 31.22 12.29 23.95
CA LYS A 308 32.04 11.42 24.80
C LYS A 308 31.16 10.52 25.64
N TYR A 309 31.55 9.25 25.76
CA TYR A 309 30.86 8.29 26.60
C TYR A 309 31.84 7.50 27.46
N THR A 310 31.53 7.40 28.75
CA THR A 310 32.34 6.62 29.69
C THR A 310 31.87 5.16 29.69
N VAL A 311 32.70 4.28 29.17
CA VAL A 311 32.48 2.83 29.18
C VAL A 311 32.84 2.28 30.56
N PRO A 312 31.94 1.54 31.23
CA PRO A 312 32.23 0.94 32.51
C PRO A 312 33.25 -0.19 32.38
N GLU A 313 33.98 -0.44 33.47
CA GLU A 313 34.93 -1.55 33.58
C GLU A 313 34.23 -2.90 33.36
N GLY A 314 34.92 -3.85 32.71
CA GLY A 314 34.42 -5.19 32.46
C GLY A 314 33.31 -5.27 31.39
N THR A 315 33.17 -4.26 30.53
CA THR A 315 32.18 -4.24 29.44
C THR A 315 32.42 -5.41 28.49
N GLN A 316 31.39 -6.22 28.27
CA GLN A 316 31.45 -7.37 27.38
C GLN A 316 31.10 -6.98 25.95
N THR A 317 31.67 -7.68 24.96
CA THR A 317 31.27 -7.50 23.56
C THR A 317 29.79 -7.84 23.38
N GLY A 318 29.09 -7.07 22.53
CA GLY A 318 27.65 -7.17 22.33
C GLY A 318 26.81 -6.43 23.39
N THR A 319 27.43 -5.83 24.41
CA THR A 319 26.71 -4.95 25.34
C THR A 319 26.19 -3.73 24.58
N THR A 320 24.91 -3.42 24.75
CA THR A 320 24.27 -2.27 24.12
C THR A 320 24.03 -1.16 25.15
N PHE A 321 24.56 0.02 24.88
CA PHE A 321 24.29 1.24 25.64
C PHE A 321 23.23 2.09 24.93
N THR A 322 22.43 2.83 25.70
CA THR A 322 21.35 3.67 25.15
C THR A 322 21.59 5.13 25.51
N LEU A 323 21.78 5.96 24.48
CA LEU A 323 21.82 7.41 24.60
C LEU A 323 20.42 7.96 24.29
N ARG A 324 19.71 8.37 25.35
CA ARG A 324 18.32 8.82 25.24
C ARG A 324 18.22 10.14 24.50
N GLY A 325 17.26 10.25 23.58
CA GLY A 325 16.98 11.48 22.83
C GLY A 325 18.01 11.83 21.75
N ARG A 326 18.98 10.94 21.48
CA ARG A 326 20.01 11.09 20.43
C ARG A 326 19.65 10.41 19.11
N GLY A 327 18.43 9.93 18.96
CA GLY A 327 17.93 9.37 17.71
C GLY A 327 17.30 10.40 16.77
N ILE A 328 16.54 9.90 15.80
CA ILE A 328 15.90 10.68 14.76
C ILE A 328 14.61 11.30 15.29
N LYS A 329 14.33 12.54 14.85
CA LYS A 329 13.09 13.25 15.16
C LYS A 329 11.92 12.58 14.43
N ARG A 330 10.78 12.40 15.09
CA ARG A 330 9.56 11.94 14.42
C ARG A 330 9.00 13.03 13.50
N VAL A 331 8.52 12.64 12.33
CA VAL A 331 7.83 13.55 11.40
C VAL A 331 6.67 14.21 12.13
N ASN A 332 6.56 15.54 12.04
CA ASN A 332 5.54 16.36 12.70
C ASN A 332 5.48 16.28 14.23
N SER A 333 6.54 15.85 14.90
CA SER A 333 6.62 15.81 16.37
C SER A 333 7.94 16.41 16.86
N THR A 334 7.98 16.86 18.11
CA THR A 334 9.22 17.26 18.80
C THR A 334 9.96 16.07 19.42
N LEU A 335 9.31 14.90 19.50
CA LEU A 335 9.90 13.69 20.05
C LEU A 335 11.02 13.15 19.16
N ARG A 336 12.10 12.70 19.81
CA ARG A 336 13.22 12.01 19.19
C ARG A 336 13.30 10.58 19.70
N GLY A 337 13.79 9.69 18.86
CA GLY A 337 14.20 8.37 19.29
C GLY A 337 15.52 8.40 20.07
N ASN A 338 16.07 7.22 20.27
CA ASN A 338 17.31 6.97 20.99
C ASN A 338 18.42 6.49 20.04
N LEU A 339 19.65 6.60 20.51
CA LEU A 339 20.82 5.98 19.88
C LEU A 339 21.22 4.76 20.71
N TYR A 340 21.21 3.60 20.07
CA TYR A 340 21.67 2.33 20.61
C TYR A 340 23.06 2.02 20.10
N ILE A 341 23.95 1.67 21.02
CA ILE A 341 25.37 1.55 20.73
C ILE A 341 25.81 0.19 21.17
N THR A 342 26.08 -0.68 20.20
CA THR A 342 26.55 -2.03 20.47
C THR A 342 28.06 -2.03 20.44
N VAL A 343 28.64 -2.38 21.57
CA VAL A 343 30.10 -2.44 21.73
C VAL A 343 30.65 -3.68 21.07
N LYS A 344 31.69 -3.50 20.27
CA LYS A 344 32.44 -4.60 19.65
C LYS A 344 33.88 -4.57 20.13
N VAL A 345 34.26 -5.54 20.96
CA VAL A 345 35.62 -5.56 21.51
C VAL A 345 36.58 -6.12 20.47
N GLU A 346 37.55 -5.32 20.06
CA GLU A 346 38.61 -5.74 19.16
C GLU A 346 39.79 -6.33 19.94
N VAL A 347 40.04 -7.61 19.68
CA VAL A 347 41.21 -8.31 20.24
C VAL A 347 42.44 -7.97 19.40
N PRO A 348 43.52 -7.44 20.01
CA PRO A 348 44.71 -7.00 19.27
C PRO A 348 45.37 -8.17 18.53
N ARG A 349 45.82 -7.90 17.29
CA ARG A 349 46.57 -8.84 16.44
C ARG A 349 48.03 -8.40 16.33
N GLY A 350 48.94 -9.36 16.08
CA GLY A 350 50.35 -9.04 15.85
C GLY A 350 51.15 -8.63 17.09
N LEU A 351 50.88 -9.28 18.23
CA LEU A 351 51.53 -8.96 19.51
C LEU A 351 53.04 -9.22 19.50
N ASN A 352 53.81 -8.26 20.05
CA ASN A 352 55.25 -8.42 20.27
C ASN A 352 55.55 -9.29 21.51
N ALA A 353 56.82 -9.65 21.73
CA ALA A 353 57.21 -10.55 22.82
C ALA A 353 56.76 -10.01 24.19
N LYS A 354 57.05 -8.73 24.49
CA LYS A 354 56.66 -8.08 25.76
C LYS A 354 55.15 -8.11 25.99
N GLN A 355 54.34 -7.82 24.97
CA GLN A 355 52.88 -7.82 25.05
C GLN A 355 52.33 -9.23 25.29
N LYS A 356 52.93 -10.26 24.68
CA LYS A 356 52.55 -11.65 24.93
C LYS A 356 52.86 -12.07 26.37
N ASP A 357 54.02 -11.67 26.88
CA ASP A 357 54.42 -12.01 28.25
C ASP A 357 53.48 -11.35 29.28
N LEU A 358 53.12 -10.07 29.09
CA LEU A 358 52.11 -9.39 29.92
C LEU A 358 50.74 -10.08 29.91
N LEU A 359 50.29 -10.60 28.75
CA LEU A 359 49.03 -11.34 28.67
C LEU A 359 49.10 -12.71 29.35
N LYS A 360 50.27 -13.36 29.37
CA LYS A 360 50.47 -14.60 30.12
C LYS A 360 50.43 -14.35 31.63
N GLU A 361 51.12 -13.32 32.10
CA GLU A 361 51.07 -12.91 33.51
C GLU A 361 49.63 -12.58 33.94
N LEU A 362 48.88 -11.88 33.08
CA LEU A 362 47.46 -11.62 33.30
C LEU A 362 46.66 -12.92 33.36
N ALA A 363 46.88 -13.86 32.43
CA ALA A 363 46.20 -15.16 32.44
C ALA A 363 46.50 -15.96 33.72
N GLU A 364 47.75 -15.98 34.18
CA GLU A 364 48.16 -16.62 35.43
C GLU A 364 47.49 -15.98 36.65
N SER A 365 47.36 -14.65 36.69
CA SER A 365 46.70 -13.93 37.78
C SER A 365 45.21 -14.26 37.94
N TYR A 366 44.53 -14.58 36.84
CA TYR A 366 43.10 -14.92 36.84
C TYR A 366 42.84 -16.39 37.24
N GLY A 367 43.82 -17.29 37.06
CA GLY A 367 43.65 -18.73 37.25
C GLY A 367 42.48 -19.32 36.44
N ASP A 368 41.87 -20.41 36.93
CA ASP A 368 40.73 -21.08 36.28
C ASP A 368 39.38 -20.32 36.35
N LYS A 369 39.34 -19.11 36.93
CA LYS A 369 38.08 -18.41 37.24
C LYS A 369 37.32 -17.90 36.00
N VAL A 370 38.00 -17.70 34.87
CA VAL A 370 37.39 -17.21 33.62
C VAL A 370 36.62 -18.31 32.88
N GLU A 371 36.80 -19.58 33.27
CA GLU A 371 36.30 -20.73 32.50
C GLU A 371 34.84 -21.14 32.77
N SER A 372 34.13 -20.52 33.70
CA SER A 372 32.79 -20.99 34.14
C SER A 372 31.77 -21.14 33.00
N LYS A 373 31.68 -20.17 32.09
CA LYS A 373 30.79 -20.24 30.91
C LYS A 373 31.28 -21.24 29.86
N ARG A 374 32.60 -21.33 29.65
CA ARG A 374 33.22 -22.26 28.69
C ARG A 374 33.00 -23.71 29.13
N GLN A 375 33.29 -24.01 30.39
CA GLN A 375 33.05 -25.34 30.97
C GLN A 375 31.56 -25.70 30.96
N THR A 376 30.66 -24.75 31.26
CA THR A 376 29.21 -24.98 31.19
C THR A 376 28.74 -25.25 29.76
N PHE A 377 29.26 -24.52 28.77
CA PHE A 377 28.94 -24.75 27.36
C PHE A 377 29.39 -26.13 26.90
N PHE A 378 30.65 -26.50 27.17
CA PHE A 378 31.19 -27.81 26.77
C PHE A 378 30.55 -28.98 27.52
N LYS A 379 30.15 -28.82 28.80
CA LYS A 379 29.34 -29.82 29.50
C LYS A 379 27.98 -30.03 28.82
N LYS A 380 27.23 -28.95 28.56
CA LYS A 380 25.94 -29.03 27.85
C LYS A 380 26.07 -29.66 26.46
N PHE A 381 27.13 -29.34 25.73
CA PHE A 381 27.42 -29.95 24.43
C PHE A 381 27.71 -31.45 24.56
N SER A 382 28.49 -31.85 25.57
CA SER A 382 28.81 -33.26 25.83
C SER A 382 27.59 -34.08 26.25
N ASP A 383 26.67 -33.46 27.01
CA ASP A 383 25.42 -34.09 27.46
C ASP A 383 24.36 -34.21 26.33
N LEU A 384 24.52 -33.49 25.22
CA LEU A 384 23.66 -33.58 24.03
C LEU A 384 23.95 -34.81 23.15
N PHE A 385 25.12 -35.43 23.31
CA PHE A 385 25.57 -36.61 22.56
C PHE A 385 25.62 -37.89 23.43
N LYS A 386 25.09 -37.83 24.65
CA LYS A 386 24.78 -38.99 25.49
C LYS A 386 23.27 -39.22 25.45
#